data_AF-A0A9E7DJN6-F1
#
_entry.id   AF-A0A9E7DJN6-F1
#
_cell.length_a   1.000
_cell.length_b   1.000
_cell.length_c   1.000
_cell.angle_alpha   90.00
_cell.angle_beta   90.00
_cell.angle_gamma   90.00
#
_symmetry.space_group_name_H-M   'P 1'
#
loop_
_entity.id
_entity.type
_entity.pdbx_description
1 polymer ?
#
loop_
_entity_poly.entity_id
_entity_poly.type
_entity_poly.pdbx_seq_one_letter_code
_entity_poly.pdbx_strand_id
1 'polypeptide(L)'
;MKKLMTIFLALLLMFNTVLTTVASAKIVNDDEAAIGEDDLDIEVNDLEVYKRQVQAIRDEAKDITPHNKTNREMLENFNAKTDELEANIENSYAPEAVGGIGMGFAQIYDLSSIPQRLMLVGRLCVAMRFATTALRYKVDQAHVEIAEYVFQGLVIAVSPFHTVDDMKAYMAEFEALKAKLIGYPDLTPNDTANLYVRSDLDHKLVKARALYRTDLKEAPQYVLDDLNKVIREVTSIRLRPQSLVKEIYEASDMLDAAVGKAIAQLQNDHRITSTERSDLREHRNLARKARMNGDKRKELGDAIDLANKLILQRRASSRQVQELIDTIRMLLDMGPRN
;
A
#
# COMPACT_ATOMS: atom_id res chain seq x y z
N MET A 1 -32.87 -12.51 -7.22
CA MET A 1 -31.91 -12.26 -8.32
C MET A 1 -30.94 -11.09 -8.04
N LYS A 2 -31.37 -9.81 -8.11
CA LYS A 2 -30.48 -8.61 -8.07
C LYS A 2 -29.79 -8.25 -6.74
N LYS A 3 -29.96 -9.01 -5.66
CA LYS A 3 -29.29 -8.70 -4.37
C LYS A 3 -28.18 -9.71 -4.06
N LEU A 4 -28.44 -10.99 -4.27
CA LEU A 4 -27.52 -12.07 -3.92
C LEU A 4 -26.36 -12.21 -4.92
N MET A 5 -26.66 -12.13 -6.22
CA MET A 5 -25.63 -12.03 -7.26
C MET A 5 -24.77 -10.77 -7.07
N THR A 6 -25.38 -9.69 -6.54
CA THR A 6 -24.69 -8.44 -6.24
C THR A 6 -23.88 -8.51 -4.94
N ILE A 7 -24.26 -9.34 -3.97
CA ILE A 7 -23.47 -9.63 -2.76
C ILE A 7 -22.26 -10.49 -3.10
N PHE A 8 -22.44 -11.54 -3.89
CA PHE A 8 -21.35 -12.42 -4.34
C PHE A 8 -20.38 -11.67 -5.26
N LEU A 9 -20.91 -10.90 -6.21
CA LEU A 9 -20.12 -10.02 -7.07
C LEU A 9 -19.46 -8.87 -6.28
N ALA A 10 -20.09 -8.34 -5.24
CA ALA A 10 -19.48 -7.34 -4.36
C ALA A 10 -18.37 -7.93 -3.48
N LEU A 11 -18.53 -9.14 -2.94
CA LEU A 11 -17.48 -9.89 -2.25
C LEU A 11 -16.27 -10.10 -3.16
N LEU A 12 -16.49 -10.53 -4.41
CA LEU A 12 -15.46 -10.73 -5.43
C LEU A 12 -14.75 -9.43 -5.85
N LEU A 13 -15.51 -8.35 -6.09
CA LEU A 13 -14.95 -7.05 -6.46
C LEU A 13 -14.17 -6.40 -5.30
N MET A 14 -14.61 -6.60 -4.05
CA MET A 14 -13.91 -6.11 -2.85
C MET A 14 -12.65 -6.94 -2.53
N PHE A 15 -12.63 -8.23 -2.84
CA PHE A 15 -11.42 -9.05 -2.70
C PHE A 15 -10.28 -8.58 -3.65
N ASN A 16 -10.63 -8.23 -4.88
CA ASN A 16 -9.68 -7.81 -5.91
C ASN A 16 -9.01 -6.45 -5.57
N THR A 17 -9.75 -5.53 -4.94
CA THR A 17 -9.21 -4.23 -4.48
C THR A 17 -8.43 -4.31 -3.18
N VAL A 18 -8.79 -5.23 -2.27
CA VAL A 18 -8.07 -5.44 -1.02
C VAL A 18 -6.72 -6.13 -1.28
N LEU A 19 -6.67 -7.19 -2.11
CA LEU A 19 -5.43 -7.91 -2.45
C LEU A 19 -4.43 -7.06 -3.25
N THR A 20 -4.89 -6.17 -4.13
CA THR A 20 -4.00 -5.23 -4.85
C THR A 20 -3.37 -4.18 -3.93
N THR A 21 -3.88 -3.99 -2.70
CA THR A 21 -3.28 -3.09 -1.71
C THR A 21 -2.32 -3.75 -0.72
N VAL A 22 -2.12 -5.07 -0.78
CA VAL A 22 -1.22 -5.82 0.11
C VAL A 22 -0.08 -6.45 -0.67
N ALA A 23 0.81 -5.62 -1.20
CA ALA A 23 2.10 -6.05 -1.75
C ALA A 23 3.17 -6.32 -0.65
N SER A 24 2.79 -6.45 0.63
CA SER A 24 3.75 -6.68 1.71
C SER A 24 3.09 -7.39 2.90
N ALA A 25 3.00 -8.71 2.85
CA ALA A 25 2.88 -9.55 4.04
C ALA A 25 3.53 -10.92 3.75
N LYS A 26 4.28 -11.42 4.73
CA LYS A 26 5.13 -12.61 4.77
C LYS A 26 4.91 -13.68 3.68
N ILE A 27 6.03 -14.08 3.07
CA ILE A 27 6.21 -15.38 2.42
C ILE A 27 5.94 -16.44 3.50
N VAL A 28 4.88 -17.22 3.31
CA VAL A 28 4.64 -18.46 4.06
C VAL A 28 4.83 -19.57 3.03
N ASN A 29 5.68 -20.54 3.38
CA ASN A 29 6.04 -21.68 2.53
C ASN A 29 4.79 -22.49 2.16
N ASP A 30 4.62 -22.74 0.87
CA ASP A 30 3.53 -23.54 0.25
C ASP A 30 3.81 -25.07 0.31
N ASP A 31 4.77 -25.52 1.09
CA ASP A 31 5.10 -26.95 1.23
C ASP A 31 4.38 -27.54 2.45
N GLU A 32 3.11 -27.91 2.29
CA GLU A 32 2.46 -29.09 2.91
C GLU A 32 0.93 -28.98 2.81
N ALA A 33 0.38 -29.42 1.68
CA ALA A 33 -0.95 -30.01 1.63
C ALA A 33 -1.05 -30.94 0.41
N ALA A 34 -0.18 -31.96 0.40
CA ALA A 34 -0.44 -33.15 -0.40
C ALA A 34 -1.59 -33.91 0.30
N ILE A 35 -2.78 -33.91 -0.30
CA ILE A 35 -3.83 -34.86 0.07
C ILE A 35 -4.18 -35.62 -1.20
N GLY A 36 -3.88 -36.91 -1.15
CA GLY A 36 -3.95 -37.84 -2.26
C GLY A 36 -5.38 -38.06 -2.76
N GLU A 37 -5.43 -38.46 -4.03
CA GLU A 37 -6.57 -39.13 -4.64
C GLU A 37 -6.97 -40.32 -3.77
N ASP A 38 -8.25 -40.38 -3.38
CA ASP A 38 -9.04 -41.61 -3.36
C ASP A 38 -10.52 -41.23 -3.19
N ASP A 39 -11.37 -41.91 -3.96
CA ASP A 39 -12.84 -41.87 -3.92
C ASP A 39 -13.36 -41.86 -2.48
N LEU A 40 -14.40 -41.08 -2.15
CA LEU A 40 -15.33 -41.37 -1.05
C LEU A 40 -16.55 -40.42 -1.01
N ASP A 41 -17.67 -41.05 -0.65
CA ASP A 41 -19.01 -40.50 -0.48
C ASP A 41 -19.08 -39.24 0.42
N ILE A 42 -20.07 -38.40 0.11
CA ILE A 42 -20.37 -37.14 0.80
C ILE A 42 -20.85 -37.43 2.24
N GLU A 43 -19.98 -37.30 3.24
CA GLU A 43 -20.39 -37.24 4.65
C GLU A 43 -19.80 -36.01 5.36
N VAL A 44 -20.69 -35.14 5.86
CA VAL A 44 -20.70 -34.19 7.01
C VAL A 44 -19.38 -33.54 7.53
N ASN A 45 -18.22 -34.18 7.45
CA ASN A 45 -16.89 -33.70 7.87
C ASN A 45 -16.36 -32.54 7.00
N ASP A 46 -16.77 -32.53 5.74
CA ASP A 46 -16.39 -31.53 4.75
C ASP A 46 -16.87 -30.11 5.10
N LEU A 47 -18.08 -29.96 5.68
CA LEU A 47 -18.61 -28.65 6.09
C LEU A 47 -17.75 -27.97 7.17
N GLU A 48 -17.17 -28.75 8.08
CA GLU A 48 -16.25 -28.22 9.10
C GLU A 48 -14.88 -27.85 8.51
N VAL A 49 -14.36 -28.65 7.58
CA VAL A 49 -13.16 -28.32 6.80
C VAL A 49 -13.40 -27.04 5.97
N TYR A 50 -14.58 -26.87 5.39
CA TYR A 50 -14.99 -25.69 4.63
C TYR A 50 -15.18 -24.46 5.51
N LYS A 51 -15.81 -24.60 6.69
CA LYS A 51 -15.86 -23.53 7.69
C LYS A 51 -14.46 -23.10 8.09
N ARG A 52 -13.52 -24.04 8.30
CA ARG A 52 -12.11 -23.73 8.59
C ARG A 52 -11.41 -23.02 7.43
N GLN A 53 -11.67 -23.39 6.17
CA GLN A 53 -11.08 -22.71 5.00
C GLN A 53 -11.65 -21.30 4.79
N VAL A 54 -12.97 -21.11 4.94
CA VAL A 54 -13.61 -19.79 4.91
C VAL A 54 -13.14 -18.92 6.07
N GLN A 55 -12.99 -19.51 7.27
CA GLN A 55 -12.40 -18.84 8.43
C GLN A 55 -10.92 -18.52 8.22
N ALA A 56 -10.13 -19.40 7.62
CA ALA A 56 -8.73 -19.14 7.29
C ALA A 56 -8.61 -17.98 6.29
N ILE A 57 -9.44 -17.96 5.25
CA ILE A 57 -9.52 -16.85 4.29
C ILE A 57 -9.96 -15.54 4.97
N ARG A 58 -10.94 -15.62 5.90
CA ARG A 58 -11.39 -14.48 6.71
C ARG A 58 -10.28 -13.99 7.63
N ASP A 59 -9.53 -14.88 8.26
CA ASP A 59 -8.48 -14.54 9.20
C ASP A 59 -7.25 -13.99 8.46
N GLU A 60 -6.93 -14.50 7.27
CA GLU A 60 -5.97 -13.89 6.34
C GLU A 60 -6.42 -12.49 5.90
N ALA A 61 -7.72 -12.29 5.65
CA ALA A 61 -8.26 -10.96 5.34
C ALA A 61 -8.25 -10.01 6.55
N LYS A 62 -8.41 -10.50 7.78
CA LYS A 62 -8.31 -9.71 9.02
C LYS A 62 -6.89 -9.24 9.31
N ASP A 63 -5.87 -10.00 8.91
CA ASP A 63 -4.46 -9.60 9.00
C ASP A 63 -4.09 -8.47 8.03
N ILE A 64 -5.00 -8.12 7.12
CA ILE A 64 -4.83 -6.97 6.23
C ILE A 64 -5.03 -5.68 7.01
N THR A 65 -4.00 -4.84 7.08
CA THR A 65 -4.12 -3.49 7.63
C THR A 65 -4.59 -2.52 6.53
N PRO A 66 -5.86 -2.07 6.53
CA PRO A 66 -6.37 -1.22 5.45
C PRO A 66 -5.76 0.19 5.50
N HIS A 67 -5.21 0.63 4.36
CA HIS A 67 -4.46 1.88 4.23
C HIS A 67 -5.33 3.14 4.14
N ASN A 68 -6.63 3.00 3.84
CA ASN A 68 -7.56 4.11 3.73
C ASN A 68 -8.95 3.71 4.27
N LYS A 69 -9.83 4.72 4.46
CA LYS A 69 -11.17 4.52 5.00
C LYS A 69 -12.04 3.61 4.12
N THR A 70 -11.94 3.77 2.80
CA THR A 70 -12.69 2.98 1.82
C THR A 70 -12.33 1.48 1.87
N ASN A 71 -11.05 1.14 2.02
CA ASN A 71 -10.57 -0.23 2.13
C ASN A 71 -10.96 -0.85 3.48
N ARG A 72 -11.06 -0.04 4.54
CA ARG A 72 -11.57 -0.48 5.84
C ARG A 72 -13.06 -0.78 5.76
N GLU A 73 -13.84 0.11 5.14
CA GLU A 73 -15.26 -0.11 4.86
C GLU A 73 -15.47 -1.34 3.96
N MET A 74 -14.58 -1.57 2.98
CA MET A 74 -14.60 -2.78 2.15
C MET A 74 -14.27 -4.04 2.93
N LEU A 75 -13.29 -4.01 3.85
CA LEU A 75 -12.94 -5.15 4.71
C LEU A 75 -14.05 -5.46 5.72
N GLU A 76 -14.69 -4.44 6.29
CA GLU A 76 -15.85 -4.60 7.17
C GLU A 76 -17.06 -5.16 6.41
N ASN A 77 -17.32 -4.66 5.20
CA ASN A 77 -18.38 -5.17 4.34
C ASN A 77 -18.06 -6.61 3.87
N PHE A 78 -16.79 -6.91 3.58
CA PHE A 78 -16.33 -8.26 3.29
C PHE A 78 -16.60 -9.23 4.45
N ASN A 79 -16.21 -8.86 5.68
CA ASN A 79 -16.48 -9.66 6.88
C ASN A 79 -17.99 -9.87 7.09
N ALA A 80 -18.79 -8.80 6.99
CA ALA A 80 -20.24 -8.88 7.17
C ALA A 80 -20.93 -9.75 6.11
N LYS A 81 -20.47 -9.69 4.85
CA LYS A 81 -20.99 -10.53 3.77
C LYS A 81 -20.54 -11.98 3.85
N THR A 82 -19.38 -12.24 4.44
CA THR A 82 -18.91 -13.59 4.75
C THR A 82 -19.72 -14.20 5.91
N ASP A 83 -20.00 -13.41 6.96
CA ASP A 83 -20.88 -13.83 8.07
C ASP A 83 -22.32 -14.11 7.58
N GLU A 84 -22.85 -13.26 6.68
CA GLU A 84 -24.16 -13.47 6.04
C GLU A 84 -24.17 -14.75 5.19
N LEU A 85 -23.06 -15.06 4.53
CA LEU A 85 -22.90 -16.27 3.73
C LEU A 85 -22.84 -17.53 4.62
N GLU A 86 -22.04 -17.52 5.69
CA GLU A 86 -21.97 -18.62 6.67
C GLU A 86 -23.35 -18.91 7.28
N ALA A 87 -24.05 -17.87 7.73
CA ALA A 87 -25.40 -18.01 8.28
C ALA A 87 -26.41 -18.52 7.25
N ASN A 88 -26.32 -18.09 5.99
CA ASN A 88 -27.20 -18.57 4.93
C ASN A 88 -26.90 -20.02 4.55
N ILE A 89 -25.65 -20.47 4.59
CA ILE A 89 -25.26 -21.86 4.37
C ILE A 89 -25.86 -22.74 5.46
N GLU A 90 -25.68 -22.38 6.74
CA GLU A 90 -26.27 -23.09 7.87
C GLU A 90 -27.80 -23.20 7.78
N ASN A 91 -28.46 -22.10 7.41
CA ASN A 91 -29.91 -22.07 7.23
C ASN A 91 -30.40 -22.86 6.00
N SER A 92 -29.58 -23.02 4.95
CA SER A 92 -29.96 -23.82 3.77
C SER A 92 -29.89 -25.34 3.97
N TYR A 93 -29.26 -25.83 5.06
CA TYR A 93 -29.29 -27.25 5.44
C TYR A 93 -30.34 -27.57 6.52
N ALA A 94 -31.09 -26.57 7.00
CA ALA A 94 -32.16 -26.78 7.98
C ALA A 94 -33.46 -27.25 7.29
N PRO A 95 -34.11 -28.34 7.77
CA PRO A 95 -35.30 -28.94 7.13
C PRO A 95 -36.54 -28.03 7.08
N GLU A 96 -36.54 -26.88 7.76
CA GLU A 96 -37.67 -25.93 7.81
C GLU A 96 -37.59 -24.81 6.74
N ALA A 97 -36.49 -24.73 5.97
CA ALA A 97 -36.22 -23.62 5.05
C ALA A 97 -36.97 -23.65 3.69
N VAL A 98 -37.98 -24.51 3.53
CA VAL A 98 -38.78 -24.60 2.28
C VAL A 98 -39.96 -23.60 2.24
N GLY A 99 -40.24 -22.86 3.33
CA GLY A 99 -41.51 -22.14 3.48
C GLY A 99 -41.51 -20.61 3.68
N GLY A 100 -40.38 -19.94 3.90
CA GLY A 100 -40.40 -18.57 4.47
C GLY A 100 -39.52 -17.53 3.77
N ILE A 101 -40.17 -16.58 3.08
CA ILE A 101 -39.74 -15.21 2.72
C ILE A 101 -38.23 -14.92 2.84
N GLY A 102 -37.47 -15.39 1.85
CA GLY A 102 -36.06 -15.08 1.64
C GLY A 102 -35.52 -16.07 0.61
N MET A 103 -35.28 -15.64 -0.63
CA MET A 103 -34.76 -16.54 -1.67
C MET A 103 -33.36 -17.03 -1.28
N GLY A 104 -33.28 -18.18 -0.61
CA GLY A 104 -32.03 -18.84 -0.20
C GLY A 104 -31.29 -19.47 -1.38
N PHE A 105 -30.00 -19.77 -1.18
CA PHE A 105 -29.11 -20.38 -2.18
C PHE A 105 -29.72 -21.59 -2.90
N ALA A 106 -30.53 -22.36 -2.17
CA ALA A 106 -31.27 -23.55 -2.61
C ALA A 106 -32.24 -23.36 -3.79
N GLN A 107 -32.66 -22.11 -4.10
CA GLN A 107 -33.62 -21.84 -5.18
C GLN A 107 -32.96 -21.50 -6.53
N ILE A 108 -31.64 -21.28 -6.55
CA ILE A 108 -30.89 -20.83 -7.75
C ILE A 108 -29.75 -21.79 -8.07
N TYR A 109 -29.10 -22.33 -7.04
CA TYR A 109 -28.04 -23.30 -7.17
C TYR A 109 -28.48 -24.61 -6.54
N ASP A 110 -28.02 -25.72 -7.10
CA ASP A 110 -28.11 -26.99 -6.38
C ASP A 110 -27.33 -26.85 -5.06
N LEU A 111 -27.93 -27.29 -3.94
CA LEU A 111 -27.30 -27.21 -2.61
C LEU A 111 -25.95 -27.93 -2.61
N SER A 112 -25.86 -29.02 -3.37
CA SER A 112 -24.63 -29.80 -3.54
C SER A 112 -23.49 -29.00 -4.19
N SER A 113 -23.81 -27.93 -4.94
CA SER A 113 -22.85 -27.13 -5.70
C SER A 113 -22.36 -25.88 -4.96
N ILE A 114 -23.05 -25.48 -3.89
CA ILE A 114 -22.70 -24.26 -3.12
C ILE A 114 -21.28 -24.36 -2.53
N PRO A 115 -20.85 -25.48 -1.91
CA PRO A 115 -19.51 -25.58 -1.35
C PRO A 115 -18.40 -25.39 -2.39
N GLN A 116 -18.53 -26.02 -3.56
CA GLN A 116 -17.51 -25.97 -4.60
C GLN A 116 -17.42 -24.59 -5.28
N ARG A 117 -18.53 -23.84 -5.34
CA ARG A 117 -18.50 -22.43 -5.79
C ARG A 117 -17.69 -21.56 -4.84
N LEU A 118 -17.76 -21.81 -3.54
CA LEU A 118 -16.99 -21.09 -2.53
C LEU A 118 -15.51 -21.46 -2.56
N MET A 119 -15.21 -22.76 -2.69
CA MET A 119 -13.84 -23.23 -2.89
C MET A 119 -13.21 -22.59 -4.13
N LEU A 120 -13.95 -22.54 -5.25
CA LEU A 120 -13.50 -21.89 -6.47
C LEU A 120 -13.16 -20.42 -6.23
N VAL A 121 -14.01 -19.66 -5.52
CA VAL A 121 -13.70 -18.26 -5.16
C VAL A 121 -12.44 -18.16 -4.30
N GLY A 122 -12.27 -19.02 -3.28
CA GLY A 122 -11.05 -19.05 -2.48
C GLY A 122 -9.80 -19.30 -3.33
N ARG A 123 -9.88 -20.24 -4.27
CA ARG A 123 -8.81 -20.55 -5.21
C ARG A 123 -8.48 -19.39 -6.15
N LEU A 124 -9.49 -18.65 -6.60
CA LEU A 124 -9.30 -17.43 -7.39
C LEU A 124 -8.55 -16.34 -6.60
N CYS A 125 -8.81 -16.21 -5.30
CA CYS A 125 -8.04 -15.28 -4.45
C CYS A 125 -6.56 -15.69 -4.36
N VAL A 126 -6.27 -16.98 -4.22
CA VAL A 126 -4.89 -17.52 -4.26
C VAL A 126 -4.24 -17.21 -5.62
N ALA A 127 -4.97 -17.38 -6.72
CA ALA A 127 -4.48 -17.02 -8.06
C ALA A 127 -4.15 -15.52 -8.20
N MET A 128 -5.01 -14.63 -7.71
CA MET A 128 -4.75 -13.19 -7.69
C MET A 128 -3.53 -12.84 -6.83
N ARG A 129 -3.37 -13.46 -5.66
CA ARG A 129 -2.17 -13.29 -4.81
C ARG A 129 -0.92 -13.73 -5.55
N PHE A 130 -0.96 -14.88 -6.21
CA PHE A 130 0.15 -15.37 -7.03
C PHE A 130 0.51 -14.38 -8.15
N ALA A 131 -0.48 -13.80 -8.82
CA ALA A 131 -0.26 -12.78 -9.86
C ALA A 131 0.46 -11.52 -9.35
N THR A 132 0.15 -11.04 -8.14
CA THR A 132 0.72 -9.80 -7.58
C THR A 132 2.06 -9.99 -6.87
N THR A 133 2.40 -11.24 -6.53
CA THR A 133 3.61 -11.60 -5.79
C THR A 133 4.67 -12.25 -6.69
N ALA A 134 4.34 -13.37 -7.35
CA ALA A 134 5.29 -14.17 -8.10
C ALA A 134 5.47 -13.70 -9.56
N LEU A 135 4.40 -13.19 -10.18
CA LEU A 135 4.45 -12.78 -11.60
C LEU A 135 4.84 -11.32 -11.79
N ARG A 136 5.14 -10.57 -10.73
CA ARG A 136 5.32 -9.11 -10.76
C ARG A 136 6.25 -8.59 -11.86
N TYR A 137 7.35 -9.29 -12.10
CA TYR A 137 8.39 -8.90 -13.07
C TYR A 137 8.24 -9.62 -14.40
N LYS A 138 7.17 -10.40 -14.60
CA LYS A 138 6.90 -11.09 -15.86
C LYS A 138 6.32 -10.12 -16.88
N VAL A 139 6.43 -10.51 -18.14
CA VAL A 139 5.79 -9.80 -19.26
C VAL A 139 4.28 -9.72 -19.11
N ASP A 140 3.66 -8.70 -19.70
CA ASP A 140 2.20 -8.45 -19.62
C ASP A 140 1.36 -9.66 -20.03
N GLN A 141 1.85 -10.49 -20.95
CA GLN A 141 1.14 -11.69 -21.38
C GLN A 141 0.87 -12.67 -20.23
N ALA A 142 1.80 -12.82 -19.28
CA ALA A 142 1.59 -13.67 -18.11
C ALA A 142 0.45 -13.13 -17.22
N HIS A 143 0.32 -11.81 -17.14
CA HIS A 143 -0.73 -11.16 -16.38
C HIS A 143 -2.10 -11.20 -17.09
N VAL A 144 -2.11 -11.16 -18.43
CA VAL A 144 -3.34 -11.33 -19.22
C VAL A 144 -3.89 -12.75 -19.04
N GLU A 145 -3.06 -13.78 -19.16
CA GLU A 145 -3.50 -15.17 -19.07
C GLU A 145 -4.03 -15.53 -17.67
N ILE A 146 -3.40 -15.05 -16.60
CA ILE A 146 -3.96 -15.24 -15.25
C ILE A 146 -5.22 -14.42 -15.01
N ALA A 147 -5.35 -13.25 -15.62
CA ALA A 147 -6.57 -12.45 -15.54
C ALA A 147 -7.73 -13.12 -16.27
N GLU A 148 -7.48 -13.76 -17.42
CA GLU A 148 -8.47 -14.56 -18.14
C GLU A 148 -8.94 -15.75 -17.32
N TYR A 149 -8.01 -16.48 -16.69
CA TYR A 149 -8.34 -17.55 -15.74
C TYR A 149 -9.20 -17.00 -14.58
N VAL A 150 -8.77 -15.91 -13.93
CA VAL A 150 -9.55 -15.34 -12.83
C VAL A 150 -10.96 -14.92 -13.26
N PHE A 151 -11.09 -14.34 -14.46
CA PHE A 151 -12.38 -13.92 -15.01
C PHE A 151 -13.29 -15.11 -15.35
N GLN A 152 -12.76 -16.13 -16.02
CA GLN A 152 -13.51 -17.34 -16.36
C GLN A 152 -13.98 -18.09 -15.11
N GLY A 153 -13.10 -18.27 -14.12
CA GLY A 153 -13.49 -18.90 -12.86
C GLY A 153 -14.57 -18.12 -12.11
N LEU A 154 -14.56 -16.79 -12.20
CA LEU A 154 -15.62 -15.95 -11.62
C LEU A 154 -16.96 -16.18 -12.32
N VAL A 155 -16.96 -16.28 -13.65
CA VAL A 155 -18.16 -16.60 -14.45
C VAL A 155 -18.69 -17.99 -14.09
N ILE A 156 -17.81 -18.98 -13.92
CA ILE A 156 -18.18 -20.34 -13.53
C ILE A 156 -18.80 -20.35 -12.13
N ALA A 157 -18.15 -19.71 -11.15
CA ALA A 157 -18.62 -19.63 -9.77
C ALA A 157 -20.01 -18.99 -9.65
N VAL A 158 -20.30 -18.00 -10.48
CA VAL A 158 -21.56 -17.24 -10.48
C VAL A 158 -22.65 -17.88 -11.34
N SER A 159 -22.30 -18.70 -12.34
CA SER A 159 -23.29 -19.25 -13.26
C SER A 159 -23.94 -20.51 -12.67
N PRO A 160 -25.29 -20.55 -12.54
CA PRO A 160 -26.01 -21.69 -11.98
C PRO A 160 -25.99 -22.93 -12.87
N PHE A 161 -25.51 -22.80 -14.11
CA PHE A 161 -25.53 -23.87 -15.11
C PHE A 161 -24.28 -24.77 -15.08
N HIS A 162 -23.22 -24.36 -14.37
CA HIS A 162 -22.02 -25.19 -14.22
C HIS A 162 -22.20 -26.22 -13.10
N THR A 163 -21.70 -27.42 -13.36
CA THR A 163 -21.76 -28.56 -12.44
C THR A 163 -20.61 -28.54 -11.44
N VAL A 164 -20.69 -29.41 -10.43
CA VAL A 164 -19.61 -29.63 -9.46
C VAL A 164 -18.33 -30.10 -10.14
N ASP A 165 -18.44 -30.97 -11.14
CA ASP A 165 -17.29 -31.52 -11.86
C ASP A 165 -16.62 -30.47 -12.74
N ASP A 166 -17.39 -29.59 -13.38
CA ASP A 166 -16.84 -28.45 -14.14
C ASP A 166 -15.99 -27.55 -13.24
N MET A 167 -16.46 -27.28 -12.01
CA MET A 167 -15.72 -26.46 -11.04
C MET A 167 -14.43 -27.16 -10.55
N LYS A 168 -14.49 -28.47 -10.28
CA LYS A 168 -13.31 -29.24 -9.87
C LYS A 168 -12.25 -29.31 -10.97
N ALA A 169 -12.68 -29.58 -12.21
CA ALA A 169 -11.81 -29.59 -13.37
C ALA A 169 -11.14 -28.22 -13.54
N TYR A 170 -11.92 -27.14 -13.46
CA TYR A 170 -11.41 -25.79 -13.56
C TYR A 170 -10.37 -25.44 -12.48
N MET A 171 -10.61 -25.84 -11.22
CA MET A 171 -9.66 -25.62 -10.12
C MET A 171 -8.34 -26.38 -10.32
N ALA A 172 -8.37 -27.56 -10.96
CA ALA A 172 -7.18 -28.36 -11.23
C ALA A 172 -6.28 -27.73 -12.31
N GLU A 173 -6.86 -27.00 -13.26
CA GLU A 173 -6.11 -26.30 -14.32
C GLU A 173 -5.14 -25.24 -13.76
N PHE A 174 -5.40 -24.72 -12.55
CA PHE A 174 -4.57 -23.69 -11.94
C PHE A 174 -3.11 -24.11 -11.75
N GLU A 175 -2.83 -25.35 -11.37
CA GLU A 175 -1.43 -25.78 -11.12
C GLU A 175 -0.62 -25.85 -12.41
N ALA A 176 -1.23 -26.35 -13.49
CA ALA A 176 -0.62 -26.33 -14.82
C ALA A 176 -0.39 -24.88 -15.30
N LEU A 177 -1.38 -24.01 -15.08
CA LEU A 177 -1.26 -22.58 -15.39
C LEU A 177 -0.15 -21.91 -14.58
N LYS A 178 -0.05 -22.18 -13.27
CA LYS A 178 1.00 -21.66 -12.38
C LYS A 178 2.39 -21.99 -12.93
N ALA A 179 2.63 -23.26 -13.27
CA ALA A 179 3.90 -23.69 -13.85
C ALA A 179 4.20 -23.01 -15.19
N LYS A 180 3.19 -22.89 -16.05
CA LYS A 180 3.30 -22.20 -17.35
C LYS A 180 3.69 -20.73 -17.16
N LEU A 181 2.99 -20.00 -16.28
CA LEU A 181 3.19 -18.57 -16.05
C LEU A 181 4.57 -18.25 -15.45
N ILE A 182 5.10 -19.12 -14.60
CA ILE A 182 6.47 -18.98 -14.08
C ILE A 182 7.50 -19.09 -15.21
N GLY A 183 7.23 -19.94 -16.21
CA GLY A 183 8.08 -20.12 -17.38
C GLY A 183 8.14 -18.95 -18.35
N TYR A 184 7.29 -17.91 -18.18
CA TYR A 184 7.37 -16.71 -19.02
C TYR A 184 8.67 -15.94 -18.78
N PRO A 185 9.20 -15.24 -19.78
CA PRO A 185 10.37 -14.38 -19.60
C PRO A 185 10.05 -13.23 -18.64
N ASP A 186 11.05 -12.85 -17.86
CA ASP A 186 11.02 -11.63 -17.07
C ASP A 186 11.21 -10.40 -17.97
N LEU A 187 10.69 -9.26 -17.52
CA LEU A 187 10.88 -7.97 -18.15
C LEU A 187 12.36 -7.57 -18.11
N THR A 188 12.85 -7.10 -19.25
CA THR A 188 14.19 -6.54 -19.34
C THR A 188 14.19 -5.05 -18.95
N PRO A 189 15.35 -4.49 -18.56
CA PRO A 189 15.43 -3.07 -18.20
C PRO A 189 15.02 -2.10 -19.32
N ASN A 190 15.09 -2.55 -20.58
CA ASN A 190 14.77 -1.76 -21.76
C ASN A 190 13.32 -1.94 -22.22
N ASP A 191 12.55 -2.81 -21.58
CA ASP A 191 11.13 -2.97 -21.86
C ASP A 191 10.32 -1.84 -21.22
N THR A 192 9.13 -1.61 -21.77
CA THR A 192 8.18 -0.67 -21.16
C THR A 192 7.72 -1.24 -19.81
N ALA A 193 7.73 -0.40 -18.78
CA ALA A 193 7.33 -0.81 -17.45
C ALA A 193 5.83 -1.16 -17.42
N ASN A 194 5.53 -2.39 -17.01
CA ASN A 194 4.17 -2.84 -16.79
C ASN A 194 3.52 -2.12 -15.58
N LEU A 195 2.22 -2.35 -15.39
CA LEU A 195 1.47 -1.78 -14.27
C LEU A 195 2.04 -2.18 -12.90
N TYR A 196 2.58 -3.40 -12.79
CA TYR A 196 3.05 -3.97 -11.53
C TYR A 196 4.38 -3.37 -11.07
N VAL A 197 5.34 -3.20 -11.98
CA VAL A 197 6.60 -2.47 -11.75
C VAL A 197 6.32 -1.01 -11.36
N ARG A 198 5.32 -0.38 -11.99
CA ARG A 198 4.88 0.97 -11.62
C ARG A 198 4.23 1.03 -10.23
N SER A 199 3.51 -0.01 -9.84
CA SER A 199 2.89 -0.10 -8.51
C SER A 199 3.91 -0.02 -7.39
N ASP A 200 5.11 -0.60 -7.57
CA ASP A 200 6.17 -0.53 -6.57
C ASP A 200 6.67 0.91 -6.34
N LEU A 201 6.85 1.67 -7.42
CA LEU A 201 7.17 3.09 -7.33
C LEU A 201 6.05 3.87 -6.63
N ASP A 202 4.78 3.56 -6.94
CA ASP A 202 3.62 4.17 -6.31
C ASP A 202 3.59 3.93 -4.80
N HIS A 203 3.84 2.69 -4.36
CA HIS A 203 3.93 2.36 -2.95
C HIS A 203 5.05 3.13 -2.24
N LYS A 204 6.24 3.21 -2.83
CA LYS A 204 7.35 3.99 -2.27
C LYS A 204 7.01 5.48 -2.17
N LEU A 205 6.36 6.02 -3.20
CA LEU A 205 5.96 7.42 -3.26
C LEU A 205 4.87 7.78 -2.25
N VAL A 206 3.92 6.89 -2.01
CA VAL A 206 2.93 7.02 -0.93
C VAL A 206 3.62 7.02 0.44
N LYS A 207 4.56 6.08 0.68
CA LYS A 207 5.34 6.02 1.92
C LYS A 207 6.17 7.29 2.15
N ALA A 208 6.87 7.78 1.12
CA ALA A 208 7.65 9.03 1.20
C ALA A 208 6.76 10.25 1.51
N ARG A 209 5.56 10.33 0.91
CA ARG A 209 4.59 11.39 1.22
C ARG A 209 4.01 11.27 2.63
N ALA A 210 3.82 10.06 3.14
CA ALA A 210 3.40 9.84 4.52
C ALA A 210 4.48 10.33 5.48
N LEU A 211 5.72 9.88 5.30
CA LEU A 211 6.90 10.27 6.07
C LEU A 211 7.11 11.80 6.08
N TYR A 212 6.93 12.46 4.94
CA TYR A 212 6.97 13.93 4.84
C TYR A 212 5.95 14.63 5.76
N ARG A 213 4.76 14.05 5.94
CA ARG A 213 3.67 14.63 6.74
C ARG A 213 3.77 14.29 8.22
N THR A 214 4.19 13.07 8.55
CA THR A 214 4.16 12.55 9.92
C THR A 214 5.53 12.64 10.58
N ASP A 215 6.54 12.00 10.01
CA ASP A 215 7.79 11.70 10.71
C ASP A 215 8.78 12.87 10.58
N LEU A 216 8.75 13.60 9.46
CA LEU A 216 9.57 14.80 9.24
C LEU A 216 8.91 16.10 9.73
N LYS A 217 7.99 16.01 10.71
CA LYS A 217 7.29 17.21 11.22
C LYS A 217 8.24 18.23 11.85
N GLU A 218 9.28 17.75 12.53
CA GLU A 218 10.31 18.59 13.16
C GLU A 218 11.51 18.85 12.24
N ALA A 219 11.47 18.40 10.99
CA ALA A 219 12.54 18.69 10.04
C ALA A 219 12.55 20.19 9.65
N PRO A 220 13.74 20.78 9.47
CA PRO A 220 13.87 22.13 8.96
C PRO A 220 13.42 22.22 7.50
N GLN A 221 13.08 23.43 7.05
CA GLN A 221 12.42 23.65 5.76
C GLN A 221 13.24 23.15 4.57
N TYR A 222 14.57 23.32 4.61
CA TYR A 222 15.44 22.92 3.50
C TYR A 222 15.42 21.39 3.26
N VAL A 223 15.32 20.59 4.32
CA VAL A 223 15.23 19.12 4.23
C VAL A 223 13.92 18.71 3.55
N LEU A 224 12.83 19.39 3.91
CA LEU A 224 11.51 19.14 3.34
C LEU A 224 11.44 19.57 1.88
N ASP A 225 12.03 20.71 1.53
CA ASP A 225 12.06 21.22 0.17
C ASP A 225 12.89 20.29 -0.75
N ASP A 226 14.04 19.80 -0.26
CA ASP A 226 14.88 18.82 -0.96
C ASP A 226 14.09 17.53 -1.25
N LEU A 227 13.45 16.94 -0.23
CA LEU A 227 12.65 15.73 -0.40
C LEU A 227 11.45 15.97 -1.33
N ASN A 228 10.75 17.09 -1.20
CA ASN A 228 9.60 17.43 -2.03
C ASN A 228 9.98 17.64 -3.49
N LYS A 229 11.19 18.17 -3.78
CA LYS A 229 11.71 18.29 -5.14
C LYS A 229 11.85 16.90 -5.79
N VAL A 230 12.43 15.94 -5.07
CA VAL A 230 12.57 14.56 -5.57
C VAL A 230 11.21 13.88 -5.71
N ILE A 231 10.29 14.05 -4.74
CA ILE A 231 8.92 13.52 -4.85
C ILE A 231 8.22 14.03 -6.12
N ARG A 232 8.39 15.32 -6.48
CA ARG A 232 7.82 15.90 -7.70
C ARG A 232 8.43 15.30 -8.96
N GLU A 233 9.75 15.16 -8.99
CA GLU A 233 10.48 14.56 -10.11
C GLU A 233 10.06 13.11 -10.35
N VAL A 234 10.03 12.30 -9.29
CA VAL A 234 9.57 10.90 -9.36
C VAL A 234 8.09 10.82 -9.75
N THR A 235 7.24 11.72 -9.23
CA THR A 235 5.84 11.80 -9.66
C THR A 235 5.73 12.09 -11.17
N SER A 236 6.63 12.91 -11.73
CA SER A 236 6.65 13.17 -13.17
C SER A 236 7.01 11.93 -13.96
N ILE A 237 8.05 11.17 -13.53
CA ILE A 237 8.47 9.92 -14.18
C ILE A 237 7.33 8.88 -14.16
N ARG A 238 6.67 8.73 -12.99
CA ARG A 238 5.51 7.85 -12.79
C ARG A 238 4.37 8.12 -13.77
N LEU A 239 4.11 9.39 -14.11
CA LEU A 239 3.02 9.78 -15.00
C LEU A 239 3.34 9.61 -16.50
N ARG A 240 4.61 9.29 -16.85
CA ARG A 240 4.98 9.06 -18.25
C ARG A 240 4.44 7.70 -18.70
N PRO A 241 3.66 7.63 -19.79
CA PRO A 241 2.99 6.40 -20.21
C PRO A 241 3.94 5.33 -20.77
N GLN A 242 5.10 5.71 -21.32
CA GLN A 242 6.10 4.80 -21.91
C GLN A 242 7.43 4.80 -21.14
N SER A 243 7.39 4.93 -19.81
CA SER A 243 8.60 4.78 -19.00
C SER A 243 9.16 3.36 -19.07
N LEU A 244 10.48 3.26 -19.17
CA LEU A 244 11.18 1.98 -19.19
C LEU A 244 11.28 1.40 -17.77
N VAL A 245 11.41 0.08 -17.67
CA VAL A 245 11.63 -0.62 -16.39
C VAL A 245 12.84 -0.03 -15.66
N LYS A 246 13.95 0.22 -16.38
CA LYS A 246 15.15 0.85 -15.81
C LYS A 246 14.85 2.22 -15.20
N GLU A 247 14.11 3.08 -15.91
CA GLU A 247 13.80 4.44 -15.44
C GLU A 247 12.97 4.42 -14.15
N ILE A 248 12.07 3.43 -14.02
CA ILE A 248 11.26 3.25 -12.80
C ILE A 248 12.12 2.81 -11.62
N TYR A 249 13.10 1.93 -11.83
CA TYR A 249 14.04 1.53 -10.77
C TYR A 249 14.98 2.67 -10.38
N GLU A 250 15.55 3.39 -11.34
CA GLU A 250 16.37 4.57 -11.05
C GLU A 250 15.56 5.63 -10.27
N ALA A 251 14.31 5.87 -10.64
CA ALA A 251 13.43 6.77 -9.90
C ALA A 251 13.13 6.27 -8.48
N SER A 252 13.02 4.95 -8.30
CA SER A 252 12.85 4.32 -6.99
C SER A 252 14.08 4.52 -6.11
N ASP A 253 15.28 4.30 -6.65
CA ASP A 253 16.55 4.46 -5.93
C ASP A 253 16.80 5.93 -5.57
N MET A 254 16.47 6.86 -6.48
CA MET A 254 16.50 8.30 -6.20
C MET A 254 15.58 8.67 -5.03
N LEU A 255 14.38 8.09 -4.97
CA LEU A 255 13.44 8.34 -3.89
C LEU A 255 13.94 7.77 -2.56
N ASP A 256 14.45 6.55 -2.55
CA ASP A 256 14.99 5.90 -1.35
C ASP A 256 16.21 6.66 -0.82
N ALA A 257 17.11 7.10 -1.70
CA ALA A 257 18.25 7.93 -1.34
C ALA A 257 17.82 9.29 -0.74
N ALA A 258 16.79 9.93 -1.31
CA ALA A 258 16.27 11.19 -0.80
C ALA A 258 15.60 11.03 0.58
N VAL A 259 14.86 9.95 0.79
CA VAL A 259 14.26 9.61 2.09
C VAL A 259 15.36 9.34 3.11
N GLY A 260 16.36 8.53 2.77
CA GLY A 260 17.50 8.25 3.64
C GLY A 260 18.27 9.51 4.02
N LYS A 261 18.52 10.40 3.05
CA LYS A 261 19.13 11.72 3.29
C LYS A 261 18.29 12.57 4.25
N ALA A 262 16.97 12.63 4.04
CA ALA A 262 16.09 13.44 4.89
C ALA A 262 16.06 12.95 6.34
N ILE A 263 16.03 11.63 6.55
CA ILE A 263 16.09 11.03 7.89
C ILE A 263 17.44 11.32 8.56
N ALA A 264 18.55 11.16 7.84
CA ALA A 264 19.89 11.44 8.37
C ALA A 264 20.06 12.93 8.71
N GLN A 265 19.52 13.84 7.90
CA GLN A 265 19.56 15.27 8.19
C GLN A 265 18.71 15.63 9.41
N LEU A 266 17.56 14.99 9.61
CA LEU A 266 16.73 15.18 10.81
C LEU A 266 17.45 14.78 12.10
N GLN A 267 18.30 13.76 12.07
CA GLN A 267 19.09 13.35 13.24
C GLN A 267 20.14 14.41 13.64
N ASN A 268 20.64 15.18 12.67
CA ASN A 268 21.69 16.18 12.88
C ASN A 268 21.14 17.59 13.10
N ASP A 269 19.94 17.88 12.61
CA ASP A 269 19.34 19.20 12.62
C ASP A 269 17.82 19.12 12.71
N HIS A 270 17.25 20.06 13.46
CA HIS A 270 15.82 20.10 13.73
C HIS A 270 15.31 21.52 13.57
N ARG A 271 13.99 21.65 13.53
CA ARG A 271 13.34 22.95 13.50
C ARG A 271 13.64 23.71 14.79
N ILE A 272 13.92 25.01 14.64
CA ILE A 272 14.10 25.93 15.77
C ILE A 272 12.95 25.85 16.78
N THR A 273 13.32 25.79 18.04
CA THR A 273 12.41 25.86 19.18
C THR A 273 11.99 27.31 19.46
N SER A 274 10.98 27.50 20.31
CA SER A 274 10.53 28.85 20.68
C SER A 274 11.58 29.64 21.46
N THR A 275 12.39 28.96 22.26
CA THR A 275 13.47 29.56 23.05
C THR A 275 14.58 30.06 22.15
N GLU A 276 15.10 29.22 21.25
CA GLU A 276 16.13 29.61 20.28
C GLU A 276 15.69 30.76 19.38
N ARG A 277 14.40 30.78 19.00
CA ARG A 277 13.83 31.90 18.23
C ARG A 277 13.84 33.21 19.05
N SER A 278 13.60 33.11 20.35
CA SER A 278 13.68 34.26 21.27
C SER A 278 15.11 34.74 21.44
N ASP A 279 16.05 33.82 21.65
CA ASP A 279 17.47 34.12 21.83
C ASP A 279 18.02 34.81 20.57
N LEU A 280 17.69 34.31 19.38
CA LEU A 280 18.07 34.96 18.13
C LEU A 280 17.50 36.38 18.00
N ARG A 281 16.27 36.62 18.47
CA ARG A 281 15.68 37.96 18.48
C ARG A 281 16.45 38.90 19.40
N GLU A 282 16.86 38.41 20.56
CA GLU A 282 17.66 39.17 21.53
C GLU A 282 19.02 39.55 20.93
N HIS A 283 19.79 38.57 20.44
CA HIS A 283 21.11 38.82 19.84
C HIS A 283 21.04 39.73 18.62
N ARG A 284 20.04 39.55 17.76
CA ARG A 284 19.78 40.49 16.66
C ARG A 284 19.49 41.91 17.17
N ASN A 285 18.74 42.07 18.25
CA ASN A 285 18.46 43.39 18.82
C ASN A 285 19.75 44.03 19.39
N LEU A 286 20.64 43.24 20.00
CA LEU A 286 21.96 43.70 20.43
C LEU A 286 22.82 44.14 19.24
N ALA A 287 22.87 43.34 18.17
CA ALA A 287 23.55 43.69 16.92
C ALA A 287 23.02 45.01 16.32
N ARG A 288 21.69 45.19 16.31
CA ARG A 288 21.07 46.46 15.88
C ARG A 288 21.50 47.64 16.73
N LYS A 289 21.55 47.48 18.06
CA LYS A 289 22.05 48.53 18.98
C LYS A 289 23.52 48.87 18.70
N ALA A 290 24.39 47.88 18.50
CA ALA A 290 25.79 48.11 18.17
C ALA A 290 25.94 48.90 16.85
N ARG A 291 25.14 48.56 15.83
CA ARG A 291 25.12 49.30 14.56
C ARG A 291 24.60 50.73 14.73
N MET A 292 23.59 50.96 15.57
CA MET A 292 23.13 52.31 15.93
C MET A 292 24.21 53.11 16.67
N ASN A 293 25.04 52.44 17.47
CA ASN A 293 26.15 53.03 18.22
C ASN A 293 27.42 53.26 17.37
N GLY A 294 27.36 53.04 16.05
CA GLY A 294 28.44 53.40 15.11
C GLY A 294 29.20 52.25 14.47
N ASP A 295 28.85 50.99 14.76
CA ASP A 295 29.49 49.83 14.11
C ASP A 295 29.04 49.70 12.65
N LYS A 296 29.96 49.92 11.70
CA LYS A 296 29.69 49.90 10.25
C LYS A 296 30.09 48.60 9.55
N ARG A 297 30.49 47.57 10.30
CA ARG A 297 30.92 46.29 9.70
C ARG A 297 29.80 45.68 8.86
N LYS A 298 30.14 45.34 7.61
CA LYS A 298 29.22 44.68 6.68
C LYS A 298 28.71 43.35 7.24
N GLU A 299 29.59 42.57 7.85
CA GLU A 299 29.28 41.28 8.47
C GLU A 299 28.17 41.37 9.52
N LEU A 300 28.16 42.44 10.33
CA LEU A 300 27.10 42.68 11.32
C LEU A 300 25.77 43.02 10.64
N GLY A 301 25.80 43.78 9.55
CA GLY A 301 24.64 44.04 8.71
C GLY A 301 24.06 42.76 8.10
N ASP A 302 24.91 41.95 7.47
CA ASP A 302 24.55 40.68 6.84
C ASP A 302 23.97 39.70 7.88
N ALA A 303 24.54 39.65 9.09
CA ALA A 303 24.03 38.84 10.20
C ALA A 303 22.63 39.28 10.68
N ILE A 304 22.37 40.59 10.76
CA ILE A 304 21.03 41.12 11.10
C ILE A 304 20.00 40.73 10.05
N ASP A 305 20.36 40.84 8.77
CA ASP A 305 19.46 40.50 7.66
C ASP A 305 19.17 39.00 7.60
N LEU A 306 20.19 38.17 7.80
CA LEU A 306 20.04 36.72 7.90
C LEU A 306 19.17 36.33 9.12
N ALA A 307 19.36 36.99 10.27
CA ALA A 307 18.55 36.75 11.46
C ALA A 307 17.08 37.07 11.20
N ASN A 308 16.79 38.18 10.53
CA ASN A 308 15.41 38.53 10.14
C ASN A 308 14.80 37.46 9.23
N LYS A 309 15.57 36.95 8.25
CA LYS A 309 15.12 35.88 7.36
C LYS A 309 14.80 34.60 8.12
N LEU A 310 15.68 34.15 9.02
CA LEU A 310 15.48 32.93 9.82
C LEU A 310 14.32 33.07 10.82
N ILE A 311 14.12 34.25 11.42
CA ILE A 311 13.00 34.50 12.33
C ILE A 311 11.65 34.41 11.59
N LEU A 312 11.58 34.91 10.35
CA LEU A 312 10.37 34.87 9.51
C LEU A 312 10.07 33.47 8.98
N GLN A 313 11.07 32.61 8.83
CA GLN A 313 10.87 31.24 8.38
C GLN A 313 10.09 30.43 9.42
N ARG A 314 9.03 29.75 8.94
CA ARG A 314 8.18 28.89 9.78
C ARG A 314 8.97 27.71 10.37
N ARG A 315 9.90 27.15 9.59
CA ARG A 315 10.73 26.00 9.97
C ARG A 315 12.23 26.25 9.73
N ALA A 316 12.78 27.31 10.32
CA ALA A 316 14.22 27.53 10.28
C ALA A 316 14.99 26.39 10.99
N SER A 317 16.24 26.19 10.58
CA SER A 317 17.19 25.22 11.16
C SER A 317 17.70 25.70 12.52
N SER A 318 17.64 24.84 13.53
CA SER A 318 18.19 25.12 14.86
C SER A 318 19.69 25.33 14.76
N ARG A 319 20.39 24.46 14.01
CA ARG A 319 21.84 24.58 13.81
C ARG A 319 22.23 25.92 13.20
N GLN A 320 21.55 26.34 12.13
CA GLN A 320 21.82 27.65 11.50
C GLN A 320 21.52 28.83 12.43
N VAL A 321 20.52 28.71 13.30
CA VAL A 321 20.20 29.74 14.28
C VAL A 321 21.28 29.84 15.35
N GLN A 322 21.76 28.72 15.88
CA GLN A 322 22.84 28.71 16.87
C GLN A 322 24.14 29.26 16.29
N GLU A 323 24.54 28.79 15.10
CA GLU A 323 25.73 29.30 14.39
C GLU A 323 25.65 30.83 14.19
N LEU A 324 24.45 31.35 13.88
CA LEU A 324 24.25 32.79 13.71
C LEU A 324 24.29 33.55 15.04
N ILE A 325 23.74 33.00 16.12
CA ILE A 325 23.83 33.59 17.46
C ILE A 325 25.31 33.71 17.87
N ASP A 326 26.09 32.66 17.68
CA ASP A 326 27.52 32.66 18.03
C ASP A 326 28.32 33.62 17.16
N THR A 327 27.97 33.73 15.88
CA THR A 327 28.55 34.73 14.97
C THR A 327 28.26 36.15 15.46
N ILE A 328 27.01 36.44 15.85
CA ILE A 328 26.63 37.76 16.37
C ILE A 328 27.38 38.07 17.67
N ARG A 329 27.47 37.11 18.59
CA ARG A 329 28.22 37.26 19.85
C ARG A 329 29.69 37.58 19.59
N MET A 330 30.35 36.79 18.74
CA MET A 330 31.74 37.00 18.36
C MET A 330 31.96 38.38 17.76
N LEU A 331 31.08 38.82 16.86
CA LEU A 331 31.16 40.15 16.28
C LEU A 331 31.05 41.24 17.37
N LEU A 332 30.09 41.12 18.29
CA LEU A 332 29.91 42.08 19.38
C LEU A 332 31.11 42.11 20.33
N ASP A 333 31.69 40.96 20.67
CA ASP A 333 32.84 40.85 21.57
C ASP A 333 34.13 41.46 20.99
N MET A 334 34.28 41.45 19.65
CA MET A 334 35.40 42.10 18.97
C MET A 334 35.37 43.64 19.06
N GLY A 335 34.27 44.22 19.55
CA GLY A 335 34.08 45.66 19.67
C GLY A 335 33.85 46.38 18.33
N PRO A 336 33.44 47.67 18.36
CA PRO A 336 33.20 48.44 17.15
C PRO A 336 34.52 48.71 16.41
N ARG A 337 34.51 48.47 15.10
CA ARG A 337 35.57 48.91 14.18
C ARG A 337 34.98 49.94 13.22
N ASN A 338 35.60 51.12 13.17
CA ASN A 338 35.14 52.27 12.38
C ASN A 338 35.33 52.09 10.89
#